data_AF-K9UQV4-F1
#
_entry.id   AF-K9UQV4-F1
#
_cell.length_a   1.000
_cell.length_b   1.000
_cell.length_c   1.000
_cell.angle_alpha   90.00
_cell.angle_beta   90.00
_cell.angle_gamma   90.00
#
_symmetry.space_group_name_H-M   'P 1'
#
loop_
_entity.id
_entity.type
_entity.pdbx_description
1 polymer ?
#
loop_
_entity_poly.entity_id
_entity_poly.type
_entity_poly.pdbx_seq_one_letter_code
_entity_poly.pdbx_strand_id
1 'polypeptide(L)'
;MTTVRTVADLTAQQQIELLAQEHHLIHNHSQLDEIGATFARLSDNDVELDRTQWLLVELNRAGILTGKDNTLLHARYLQERDA
;
A
#
# COMPACT_ATOMS: atom_id res chain seq x y z
N MET A 1 -21.40 11.91 -20.23
CA MET A 1 -19.99 11.89 -20.69
C MET A 1 -19.24 11.02 -19.70
N THR A 2 -19.07 9.74 -20.01
CA THR A 2 -18.44 8.78 -19.08
C THR A 2 -16.97 8.73 -19.43
N THR A 3 -16.15 9.49 -18.70
CA THR A 3 -14.70 9.49 -18.91
C THR A 3 -14.16 8.14 -18.46
N VAL A 4 -13.75 7.30 -19.42
CA VAL A 4 -13.03 6.06 -19.13
C VAL A 4 -11.66 6.47 -18.59
N ARG A 5 -11.53 6.47 -17.27
CA ARG A 5 -10.25 6.74 -16.59
C ARG A 5 -9.33 5.57 -16.87
N THR A 6 -8.25 5.81 -17.60
CA THR A 6 -7.23 4.78 -17.82
C THR A 6 -6.40 4.62 -16.54
N VAL A 7 -5.76 3.47 -16.32
CA VAL A 7 -4.90 3.22 -15.13
C VAL A 7 -3.81 4.31 -14.97
N ALA A 8 -3.43 4.96 -16.07
CA ALA A 8 -2.47 6.06 -16.09
C ALA A 8 -2.98 7.37 -15.44
N ASP A 9 -4.30 7.57 -15.33
CA ASP A 9 -4.93 8.77 -14.76
C ASP A 9 -5.34 8.62 -13.28
N LEU A 10 -5.08 7.44 -12.70
CA LEU A 10 -5.40 7.16 -11.30
C LEU A 10 -4.31 7.73 -10.40
N THR A 11 -4.70 8.26 -9.24
CA THR A 11 -3.76 8.51 -8.15
C THR A 11 -3.17 7.17 -7.68
N ALA A 12 -2.00 7.20 -7.05
CA ALA A 12 -1.39 6.02 -6.46
C ALA A 12 -2.35 5.35 -5.46
N GLN A 13 -3.05 6.13 -4.63
CA GLN A 13 -4.08 5.60 -3.74
C GLN A 13 -5.18 4.85 -4.50
N GLN A 14 -5.75 5.46 -5.54
CA GLN A 14 -6.80 4.82 -6.35
C GLN A 14 -6.30 3.54 -7.02
N GLN A 15 -5.06 3.53 -7.49
CA GLN A 15 -4.44 2.36 -8.10
C GLN A 15 -4.25 1.22 -7.08
N ILE A 16 -3.79 1.54 -5.87
CA ILE A 16 -3.63 0.58 -4.77
C ILE A 16 -4.99 0.00 -4.35
N GLU A 17 -5.99 0.85 -4.17
CA GLU A 17 -7.34 0.43 -3.78
C GLU A 17 -7.99 -0.45 -4.84
N LEU A 18 -7.85 -0.10 -6.12
CA LEU A 18 -8.37 -0.91 -7.23
C LEU A 18 -7.69 -2.28 -7.30
N LEU A 19 -6.36 -2.33 -7.23
CA LEU A 19 -5.63 -3.60 -7.22
C LEU A 19 -6.03 -4.48 -6.03
N ALA A 20 -6.15 -3.89 -4.84
CA ALA A 20 -6.62 -4.62 -3.67
C ALA A 20 -8.05 -5.15 -3.83
N GLN A 21 -8.95 -4.34 -4.41
CA GLN A 21 -10.34 -4.75 -4.68
C GLN A 21 -10.44 -5.87 -5.71
N GLU A 22 -9.73 -5.76 -6.83
CA GLU A 22 -9.70 -6.79 -7.89
C GLU A 22 -9.24 -8.15 -7.34
N HIS A 23 -8.31 -8.13 -6.38
CA HIS A 23 -7.77 -9.32 -5.75
C HIS A 23 -8.44 -9.68 -4.41
N HIS A 24 -9.53 -9.00 -4.04
CA HIS A 24 -10.28 -9.21 -2.79
C HIS A 24 -9.40 -9.19 -1.53
N LEU A 25 -8.36 -8.37 -1.53
CA LEU A 25 -7.44 -8.23 -0.40
C LEU A 25 -8.06 -7.33 0.66
N ILE A 26 -8.05 -7.84 1.88
CA ILE A 26 -8.28 -7.08 3.11
C ILE A 26 -7.00 -7.15 3.93
N HIS A 27 -6.62 -6.05 4.56
CA HIS A 27 -5.56 -6.12 5.56
C HIS A 27 -6.12 -6.77 6.83
N ASN A 28 -5.53 -7.89 7.23
CA ASN A 28 -5.79 -8.54 8.51
C ASN A 28 -4.51 -8.51 9.33
N HIS A 29 -4.53 -7.78 10.45
CA HIS A 29 -3.36 -7.54 11.28
C HIS A 29 -2.78 -8.89 11.76
N SER A 30 -1.54 -9.19 11.37
CA SER A 30 -0.90 -10.49 11.65
C SER A 30 0.15 -10.41 12.76
N GLN A 31 0.57 -11.56 13.31
CA GLN A 31 1.70 -11.63 14.25
C GLN A 31 3.00 -11.07 13.65
N LEU A 32 3.20 -11.16 12.34
CA LEU A 32 4.39 -10.59 11.69
C LEU A 32 4.34 -9.05 11.74
N ASP A 33 3.14 -8.48 11.65
CA ASP A 33 2.91 -7.03 11.73
C ASP A 33 3.12 -6.52 13.16
N GLU A 34 2.72 -7.29 14.18
CA GLU A 34 3.00 -6.99 15.59
C GLU A 34 4.50 -7.00 15.90
N ILE A 35 5.22 -7.97 15.36
CA ILE A 35 6.68 -8.05 15.48
C ILE A 35 7.32 -6.84 14.78
N GLY A 36 6.86 -6.48 13.58
CA GLY A 36 7.31 -5.29 12.86
C GLY A 36 7.10 -4.00 13.67
N ALA A 37 5.90 -3.81 14.21
CA ALA A 37 5.57 -2.67 15.07
C ALA A 37 6.43 -2.64 16.35
N THR A 38 6.73 -3.81 16.92
CA THR A 38 7.62 -3.91 18.08
C THR A 38 9.04 -3.47 17.74
N PHE A 39 9.59 -3.89 16.60
CA PHE A 39 10.91 -3.45 16.15
C PHE A 39 10.95 -1.95 15.81
N ALA A 40 9.90 -1.43 15.18
CA ALA A 40 9.76 0.00 14.87
C ALA A 40 9.82 0.84 16.16
N ARG A 41 9.04 0.47 17.18
CA ARG A 41 9.02 1.11 18.49
C ARG A 41 10.36 1.03 19.22
N LEU A 42 11.01 -0.15 19.21
CA LEU A 42 12.32 -0.33 19.83
C LEU A 42 13.42 0.50 19.16
N SER A 43 13.23 0.89 17.90
CA SER A 43 14.17 1.70 17.13
C SER A 43 13.87 3.20 17.19
N ASP A 44 12.91 3.63 18.02
CA ASP A 44 12.35 5.00 18.03
C ASP A 44 11.93 5.50 16.64
N ASN A 45 11.55 4.54 15.78
CA ASN A 45 11.14 4.74 14.39
C ASN A 45 9.73 4.19 14.22
N ASP A 46 8.82 4.64 15.10
CA ASP A 46 7.42 4.20 15.09
C ASP A 46 6.77 4.73 13.81
N VAL A 47 6.66 3.87 12.79
CA VAL A 47 5.99 4.18 11.53
C VAL A 47 4.63 3.50 11.57
N GLU A 48 3.59 4.30 11.85
CA GLU A 48 2.21 3.84 11.74
C GLU A 48 1.79 3.88 10.27
N LEU A 49 1.48 2.70 9.71
CA LEU A 49 1.01 2.59 8.33
C LEU A 49 -0.48 2.91 8.28
N ASP A 50 -0.87 3.78 7.34
CA ASP A 50 -2.28 3.97 7.04
C ASP A 50 -2.87 2.78 6.28
N ARG A 51 -4.19 2.80 6.11
CA ARG A 51 -4.93 1.73 5.40
C ARG A 51 -4.38 1.46 4.00
N THR A 52 -4.01 2.49 3.24
CA THR A 52 -3.51 2.35 1.87
C THR A 52 -2.13 1.69 1.87
N GLN A 53 -1.27 2.07 2.80
CA GLN A 53 0.04 1.44 2.98
C GLN A 53 -0.08 -0.03 3.41
N TRP A 54 -1.06 -0.37 4.24
CA TRP A 54 -1.35 -1.76 4.57
C TRP A 54 -1.81 -2.58 3.37
N LEU A 55 -2.61 -1.99 2.46
CA LEU A 55 -2.97 -2.67 1.22
C LEU A 55 -1.76 -2.94 0.32
N LEU A 56 -0.78 -2.03 0.25
CA LEU A 56 0.49 -2.28 -0.44
C LEU A 56 1.26 -3.46 0.16
N VAL A 57 1.30 -3.57 1.50
CA VAL A 57 1.91 -4.72 2.18
C VAL A 57 1.24 -6.03 1.76
N GLU A 58 -0.09 -6.07 1.75
CA GLU A 58 -0.84 -7.27 1.32
C GLU A 58 -0.66 -7.58 -0.17
N LEU A 59 -0.65 -6.58 -1.04
CA LEU A 59 -0.40 -6.76 -2.48
C LEU A 59 0.99 -7.35 -2.76
N ASN A 60 2.00 -6.93 -2.00
CA ASN A 60 3.35 -7.50 -2.07
C ASN A 60 3.39 -8.93 -1.50
N ARG A 61 2.78 -9.17 -0.34
CA ARG A 61 2.68 -10.51 0.28
C ARG A 61 1.99 -11.54 -0.61
N ALA A 62 0.94 -11.11 -1.31
CA ALA A 62 0.21 -11.94 -2.28
C ALA A 62 0.97 -12.14 -3.61
N GLY A 63 2.11 -11.48 -3.80
CA GLY A 63 2.91 -11.55 -5.02
C GLY A 63 2.29 -10.84 -6.22
N ILE A 64 1.27 -10.01 -6.02
CA ILE A 64 0.60 -9.23 -7.07
C ILE A 64 1.51 -8.07 -7.52
N LEU A 65 2.19 -7.44 -6.55
CA LEU A 65 3.24 -6.46 -6.83
C LEU A 65 4.61 -7.08 -6.58
N THR A 66 5.53 -6.85 -7.51
CA THR A 66 6.94 -7.11 -7.23
C THR A 66 7.45 -6.12 -6.20
N GLY A 67 8.53 -6.45 -5.47
CA GLY A 67 9.13 -5.51 -4.52
C GLY A 67 9.50 -4.16 -5.14
N LYS A 68 9.92 -4.15 -6.41
CA LYS A 68 10.19 -2.93 -7.18
C LYS A 68 8.91 -2.13 -7.44
N ASP A 69 7.86 -2.76 -7.96
CA ASP A 69 6.61 -2.07 -8.30
C ASP A 69 5.91 -1.55 -7.04
N ASN A 70 5.95 -2.33 -5.96
CA ASN A 70 5.47 -1.93 -4.64
C ASN A 70 6.19 -0.68 -4.11
N THR A 71 7.52 -0.63 -4.26
CA THR A 71 8.34 0.52 -3.81
C THR A 71 8.04 1.77 -4.63
N LEU A 72 7.92 1.65 -5.96
CA LEU A 72 7.59 2.77 -6.84
C LEU A 72 6.19 3.32 -6.56
N LEU A 73 5.22 2.43 -6.35
CA LEU A 73 3.84 2.81 -6.06
C LEU A 73 3.72 3.45 -4.67
N HIS A 74 4.48 2.96 -3.69
CA HIS A 74 4.56 3.57 -2.35
C HIS A 74 5.18 4.96 -2.38
N ALA A 75 6.31 5.14 -3.09
CA ALA A 75 6.95 6.45 -3.22
C ALA A 75 6.02 7.49 -3.88
N ARG A 76 5.31 7.07 -4.93
CA ARG A 76 4.29 7.91 -5.59
C ARG A 76 3.15 8.26 -4.65
N TYR A 77 2.66 7.30 -3.85
CA TYR A 77 1.62 7.54 -2.85
C TYR A 77 2.05 8.59 -1.82
N LEU A 78 3.25 8.48 -1.27
CA LEU A 78 3.76 9.46 -0.31
C LEU A 78 3.88 10.85 -0.94
N GLN A 79 4.41 10.93 -2.17
CA GLN A 79 4.52 12.19 -2.89
C GLN A 79 3.16 12.85 -3.15
N GLU A 80 2.15 12.07 -3.51
CA GLU A 80 0.79 12.59 -3.75
C GLU A 80 0.06 12.97 -2.46
N ARG A 81 0.33 12.29 -1.34
CA ARG A 81 -0.26 12.58 -0.03
C ARG A 81 0.30 13.86 0.58
N ASP A 82 1.58 14.12 0.38
CA ASP A 82 2.31 15.23 0.99
C ASP A 82 2.31 16.51 0.09
N ALA A 83 1.67 16.46 -1.09
CA ALA A 83 1.52 17.56 -2.05
C ALA A 83 0.26 18.41 -1.79
#